data_AF-A0A923Q087-F1
#
_entry.id   AF-A0A923Q087-F1
#
_cell.length_a   1.000
_cell.length_b   1.000
_cell.length_c   1.000
_cell.angle_alpha   90.00
_cell.angle_beta   90.00
_cell.angle_gamma   90.00
#
_symmetry.space_group_name_H-M   'P 1'
#
loop_
_entity.id
_entity.type
_entity.pdbx_description
1 polymer ?
#
loop_
_entity_poly.entity_id
_entity_poly.type
_entity_poly.pdbx_seq_one_letter_code
_entity_poly.pdbx_strand_id
1 'polypeptide(L)'
;MQLQKTKFHFVGVGGIGMCGIAELLHSMGAVVSGSDQAENANTERLKKLGVKIFKGHAAANVGDADVVVYSSAIQYTNPEIADARARQVPLIPRAEALAEIMRLKRGVA
;
A
#
# COMPACT_ATOMS: atom_id res chain seq x y z
N MET A 1 11.72 8.33 -10.67
CA MET A 1 10.72 7.26 -10.80
C MET A 1 9.56 7.76 -11.65
N GLN A 2 9.22 7.08 -12.73
CA GLN A 2 7.93 7.31 -13.41
C GLN A 2 6.85 6.52 -12.64
N LEU A 3 6.06 7.21 -11.82
CA LEU A 3 5.03 6.60 -10.95
C LEU A 3 3.89 5.93 -11.72
N GLN A 4 3.69 6.30 -13.00
CA GLN A 4 2.53 5.93 -13.81
C GLN A 4 2.37 4.41 -14.07
N LYS A 5 3.33 3.56 -13.67
CA LYS A 5 3.23 2.11 -13.82
C LYS A 5 3.74 1.30 -12.62
N THR A 6 4.23 1.96 -11.57
CA THR A 6 4.71 1.24 -10.37
C THR A 6 3.53 0.63 -9.62
N LYS A 7 3.66 -0.64 -9.24
CA LYS A 7 2.66 -1.42 -8.52
C LYS A 7 2.96 -1.39 -7.02
N PHE A 8 2.08 -0.73 -6.27
CA PHE A 8 2.15 -0.69 -4.82
C PHE A 8 1.14 -1.66 -4.21
N HIS A 9 1.58 -2.43 -3.20
CA HIS A 9 0.70 -3.23 -2.36
C HIS A 9 0.73 -2.71 -0.92
N PHE A 10 -0.43 -2.34 -0.39
CA PHE A 10 -0.57 -1.81 0.97
C PHE A 10 -1.05 -2.89 1.94
N VAL A 11 -0.26 -3.20 2.98
CA VAL A 11 -0.67 -4.11 4.05
C VAL A 11 -1.30 -3.31 5.20
N GLY A 12 -2.57 -3.57 5.48
CA GLY A 12 -3.38 -2.77 6.43
C GLY A 12 -3.88 -1.46 5.80
N VAL A 13 -4.37 -1.53 4.56
CA VAL A 13 -4.74 -0.37 3.74
C VAL A 13 -5.95 0.41 4.27
N GLY A 14 -6.81 -0.23 5.06
CA GLY A 14 -8.01 0.37 5.66
C GLY A 14 -7.73 1.29 6.85
N GLY A 15 -6.49 1.32 7.35
CA GLY A 15 -6.08 2.23 8.43
C GLY A 15 -6.10 3.71 8.02
N ILE A 16 -6.43 4.61 8.95
CA ILE A 16 -6.65 6.05 8.72
C ILE A 16 -5.47 6.73 7.99
N GLY A 17 -4.23 6.37 8.34
CA GLY A 17 -3.02 6.92 7.71
C GLY A 17 -2.57 6.20 6.43
N MET A 18 -3.15 5.04 6.11
CA MET A 18 -2.75 4.23 4.95
C MET A 18 -3.67 4.50 3.76
N CYS A 19 -4.97 4.61 3.99
CA CYS A 19 -5.94 4.77 2.92
C CYS A 19 -5.75 6.07 2.12
N GLY A 20 -5.39 7.16 2.79
CA GLY A 20 -5.12 8.44 2.11
C GLY A 20 -3.87 8.39 1.23
N ILE A 21 -2.83 7.68 1.67
CA ILE A 21 -1.60 7.48 0.89
C ILE A 21 -1.88 6.61 -0.34
N ALA A 22 -2.61 5.51 -0.15
CA ALA A 22 -3.00 4.60 -1.22
C ALA A 22 -3.84 5.31 -2.30
N GLU A 23 -4.83 6.11 -1.88
CA GLU A 23 -5.66 6.93 -2.76
C GLU A 23 -4.84 7.98 -3.51
N LEU A 24 -3.93 8.68 -2.82
CA LEU A 24 -3.09 9.69 -3.44
C LEU A 24 -2.19 9.08 -4.52
N LEU A 25 -1.50 7.98 -4.23
CA LEU A 25 -0.69 7.26 -5.22
C LEU A 25 -1.52 6.80 -6.42
N HIS A 26 -2.71 6.27 -6.16
CA HIS A 26 -3.62 5.86 -7.22
C HIS A 26 -4.03 7.03 -8.12
N SER A 27 -4.41 8.18 -7.53
CA SER A 27 -4.74 9.39 -8.28
C SER A 27 -3.56 9.96 -9.09
N MET A 28 -2.33 9.66 -8.67
CA MET A 28 -1.09 10.03 -9.36
C MET A 28 -0.74 9.04 -10.51
N GLY A 29 -1.57 8.02 -10.74
CA GLY A 29 -1.44 7.05 -11.82
C GLY A 29 -0.69 5.78 -11.44
N ALA A 30 -0.36 5.57 -10.17
CA ALA A 30 0.22 4.31 -9.73
C ALA A 30 -0.83 3.19 -9.71
N VAL A 31 -0.38 1.96 -9.93
CA VAL A 31 -1.24 0.78 -9.77
C VAL A 31 -1.23 0.42 -8.29
N VAL A 32 -2.38 0.53 -7.62
CA VAL A 32 -2.47 0.31 -6.18
C VAL A 32 -3.34 -0.91 -5.90
N SER A 33 -2.85 -1.73 -4.98
CA SER A 33 -3.61 -2.80 -4.34
C SER A 33 -3.38 -2.75 -2.83
N GLY A 34 -4.19 -3.46 -2.06
CA GLY A 34 -3.93 -3.60 -0.63
C GLY A 34 -4.77 -4.65 0.06
N SER A 35 -4.35 -5.06 1.24
CA SER A 35 -5.03 -6.02 2.11
C SER A 35 -5.44 -5.37 3.42
N ASP A 36 -6.53 -5.84 4.01
CA ASP A 36 -6.89 -5.50 5.39
C ASP A 36 -7.65 -6.65 6.06
N GLN A 37 -7.56 -6.78 7.39
CA GLN A 37 -8.30 -7.80 8.13
C GLN A 37 -9.81 -7.57 8.08
N ALA A 38 -10.23 -6.30 8.14
CA ALA A 38 -11.62 -5.91 8.17
C ALA A 38 -11.98 -5.06 6.96
N GLU A 39 -13.18 -5.30 6.42
CA GLU A 39 -13.80 -4.37 5.50
C GLU A 39 -14.41 -3.22 6.30
N ASN A 40 -14.11 -1.99 5.89
CA ASN A 40 -14.59 -0.78 6.51
C ASN A 40 -14.86 0.31 5.46
N ALA A 41 -15.31 1.49 5.91
CA ALA A 41 -15.61 2.60 5.02
C ALA A 41 -14.41 3.02 4.13
N ASN A 42 -13.17 2.91 4.63
CA ASN A 42 -11.97 3.26 3.88
C ASN A 42 -11.67 2.24 2.77
N THR A 43 -11.73 0.95 3.08
CA THR A 43 -11.53 -0.11 2.06
C THR A 43 -12.61 -0.05 0.98
N GLU A 44 -13.86 0.20 1.37
CA GLU A 44 -14.97 0.37 0.42
C GLU A 44 -14.79 1.60 -0.48
N ARG A 45 -14.32 2.72 0.08
CA ARG A 45 -14.00 3.91 -0.69
C ARG A 45 -12.90 3.64 -1.72
N LEU A 46 -11.83 2.95 -1.33
CA LEU A 46 -10.74 2.58 -2.25
C LEU A 46 -11.20 1.64 -3.35
N LYS A 47 -12.03 0.63 -3.03
CA LYS A 47 -12.65 -0.25 -4.04
C LYS A 47 -13.45 0.55 -5.08
N LYS A 48 -14.26 1.53 -4.64
CA LYS A 48 -15.04 2.41 -5.53
C LYS A 48 -14.16 3.27 -6.46
N LEU A 49 -12.94 3.60 -6.03
CA LEU A 49 -11.97 4.30 -6.86
C LEU A 49 -11.26 3.37 -7.86
N GLY A 50 -11.48 2.06 -7.80
CA GLY A 50 -10.84 1.08 -8.68
C GLY A 50 -9.58 0.44 -8.11
N VAL A 51 -9.28 0.68 -6.82
CA VAL A 51 -8.15 0.02 -6.13
C VAL A 51 -8.53 -1.43 -5.82
N LYS A 52 -7.62 -2.37 -6.10
CA LYS A 52 -7.83 -3.79 -5.80
C LYS A 52 -7.61 -4.04 -4.30
N ILE A 53 -8.66 -4.41 -3.58
CA ILE A 53 -8.60 -4.69 -2.14
C ILE A 53 -8.83 -6.17 -1.84
N PHE A 54 -7.97 -6.75 -1.01
CA PHE A 54 -8.07 -8.12 -0.50
C PHE A 54 -8.52 -8.12 0.97
N LYS A 55 -9.40 -9.05 1.32
CA LYS A 55 -9.82 -9.27 2.71
C LYS A 55 -8.95 -10.35 3.35
N GLY A 56 -8.42 -10.06 4.53
CA GLY A 56 -7.44 -10.89 5.22
C GLY A 56 -6.04 -10.78 4.61
N HIS A 57 -5.07 -11.40 5.28
CA HIS A 57 -3.67 -11.39 4.84
C HIS A 57 -3.25 -12.75 4.30
N ALA A 58 -2.70 -12.76 3.09
CA ALA A 58 -2.19 -13.97 2.44
C ALA A 58 -1.01 -13.61 1.55
N ALA A 59 0.05 -14.43 1.54
CA ALA A 59 1.24 -14.20 0.72
C ALA A 59 0.90 -13.91 -0.76
N ALA A 60 -0.11 -14.60 -1.30
CA ALA A 60 -0.58 -14.41 -2.67
C ALA A 60 -1.13 -13.01 -2.97
N ASN A 61 -1.56 -12.24 -1.96
CA ASN A 61 -2.07 -10.88 -2.14
C ASN A 61 -0.99 -9.91 -2.63
N VAL A 62 0.28 -10.15 -2.30
CA VAL A 62 1.40 -9.32 -2.75
C VAL A 62 1.52 -9.37 -4.28
N GLY A 63 1.18 -10.50 -4.90
CA GLY A 63 1.13 -10.65 -6.35
C GLY A 63 2.43 -10.20 -7.03
N ASP A 64 2.30 -9.34 -8.03
CA ASP A 64 3.39 -8.76 -8.82
C ASP A 64 3.73 -7.33 -8.39
N ALA A 65 3.53 -6.99 -7.12
CA ALA A 65 3.88 -5.68 -6.58
C ALA A 65 5.38 -5.38 -6.72
N ASP A 66 5.69 -4.17 -7.16
CA ASP A 66 7.06 -3.66 -7.22
C ASP A 66 7.52 -3.18 -5.84
N VAL A 67 6.58 -2.73 -5.01
CA VAL A 67 6.83 -2.19 -3.67
C VAL A 67 5.67 -2.55 -2.74
N VAL A 68 6.00 -2.92 -1.50
CA VAL A 68 5.03 -3.15 -0.44
C VAL A 68 5.13 -2.04 0.61
N VAL A 69 4.01 -1.40 0.91
CA VAL A 69 3.90 -0.38 1.96
C VAL A 69 3.13 -0.96 3.14
N TYR A 70 3.64 -0.80 4.36
CA TYR A 70 3.01 -1.36 5.55
C TYR A 70 2.92 -0.36 6.69
N SER A 71 1.91 -0.54 7.53
CA SER A 71 1.74 0.27 8.74
C SER A 71 2.54 -0.29 9.91
N SER A 72 2.78 0.53 10.93
CA SER A 72 3.43 0.10 12.18
C SER A 72 2.63 -0.95 12.97
N ALA A 73 1.35 -1.13 12.67
CA ALA A 73 0.51 -2.16 13.28
C ALA A 73 0.68 -3.54 12.63
N ILE A 74 1.37 -3.64 11.50
CA ILE A 74 1.64 -4.91 10.81
C ILE A 74 2.89 -5.57 11.39
N GLN A 75 2.73 -6.78 11.90
CA GLN A 75 3.83 -7.58 12.41
C GLN A 75 4.65 -8.19 11.26
N TYR A 76 5.95 -8.41 11.48
CA TYR A 76 6.83 -9.07 10.50
C TYR A 76 6.47 -10.54 10.22
N THR A 77 5.67 -11.16 11.09
CA THR A 77 5.09 -12.50 10.89
C THR A 77 3.92 -12.51 9.90
N ASN A 78 3.46 -11.33 9.44
CA ASN A 78 2.44 -11.24 8.42
C ASN A 78 2.90 -11.95 7.14
N PRO A 79 2.07 -12.83 6.54
CA PRO A 79 2.47 -13.63 5.38
C PRO A 79 2.84 -12.80 4.16
N GLU A 80 2.26 -11.60 3.98
CA GLU A 80 2.58 -10.69 2.88
C GLU A 80 3.95 -10.04 3.07
N ILE A 81 4.31 -9.70 4.31
CA ILE A 81 5.63 -9.14 4.64
C ILE A 81 6.71 -10.20 4.48
N ALA A 82 6.45 -11.43 4.94
CA ALA A 82 7.37 -12.55 4.80
C ALA A 82 7.61 -12.90 3.32
N ASP A 83 6.54 -12.94 2.51
CA ASP A 83 6.63 -13.22 1.08
C ASP A 83 7.40 -12.12 0.31
N ALA A 84 7.07 -10.84 0.57
CA ALA A 84 7.78 -9.72 -0.04
C ALA A 84 9.28 -9.77 0.28
N ARG A 85 9.64 -10.05 1.54
CA ARG A 85 11.04 -10.22 1.94
C ARG A 85 11.71 -11.40 1.21
N ALA A 86 11.05 -12.55 1.13
CA ALA A 86 11.58 -13.74 0.46
C ALA A 86 11.84 -13.49 -1.03
N ARG A 87 10.98 -12.70 -1.67
CA ARG A 87 11.09 -12.30 -3.09
C ARG A 87 11.92 -11.04 -3.32
N GLN A 88 12.53 -10.49 -2.26
CA GLN A 88 13.29 -9.24 -2.30
C GLN A 88 12.49 -8.04 -2.85
N VAL A 89 11.17 -8.06 -2.71
CA VAL A 89 10.31 -6.92 -2.99
C VAL A 89 10.53 -5.88 -1.88
N PRO A 90 10.87 -4.62 -2.21
CA PRO A 90 11.07 -3.56 -1.24
C PRO A 90 9.88 -3.39 -0.28
N LEU A 91 10.19 -3.40 1.01
CA LEU A 91 9.25 -3.11 2.10
C LEU A 91 9.50 -1.67 2.58
N ILE A 92 8.49 -0.81 2.51
CA ILE A 92 8.58 0.60 2.93
C ILE A 92 7.57 0.85 4.06
N PRO A 93 8.00 1.34 5.22
CA PRO A 93 7.07 1.74 6.27
C PRO A 93 6.30 2.99 5.85
N ARG A 94 5.06 3.12 6.32
CA ARG A 94 4.16 4.26 6.02
C ARG A 94 4.83 5.63 6.08
N ALA A 95 5.64 5.89 7.11
CA ALA A 95 6.28 7.20 7.31
C ALA A 95 7.25 7.56 6.18
N GLU A 96 8.03 6.59 5.72
CA GLU A 96 8.96 6.76 4.60
C GLU A 96 8.21 6.91 3.28
N ALA A 97 7.16 6.11 3.06
CA ALA A 97 6.32 6.24 1.87
C ALA A 97 5.72 7.65 1.76
N LEU A 98 5.25 8.22 2.87
CA LEU A 98 4.75 9.60 2.90
C LEU A 98 5.86 10.61 2.58
N ALA A 99 7.05 10.45 3.16
CA ALA A 99 8.19 11.34 2.92
C ALA A 99 8.61 11.34 1.44
N GLU A 100 8.59 10.18 0.78
CA GLU A 100 8.85 10.09 -0.66
C GLU A 100 7.79 10.81 -1.50
N ILE A 101 6.51 10.66 -1.14
CA ILE A 101 5.43 11.38 -1.82
C ILE A 101 5.57 12.90 -1.66
N MET A 102 5.97 13.37 -0.47
CA MET A 102 6.22 14.79 -0.23
C MET A 102 7.38 15.33 -1.09
N ARG A 103 8.39 14.51 -1.41
CA ARG A 103 9.47 14.89 -2.35
C ARG A 103 8.98 15.03 -3.79
N LEU A 104 7.94 14.29 -4.17
CA LEU A 104 7.39 14.27 -5.53
C LEU A 104 6.44 15.45 -5.81
N LYS A 105 6.01 16.16 -4.77
CA LYS A 105 5.17 17.36 -4.87
C LYS A 105 5.89 18.56 -4.26
N ARG A 106 5.42 19.77 -4.58
CA ARG A 106 5.84 20.97 -3.85
C ARG A 106 5.17 20.94 -2.48
N GLY A 107 5.79 20.26 -1.51
CA GLY A 107 5.30 20.18 -0.15
C GLY A 107 5.53 21.48 0.62
N VAL A 108 4.62 21.79 1.55
CA VAL A 108 4.83 22.76 2.63
C VAL A 108 4.78 21.94 3.92
N ALA A 109 5.79 22.06 4.75
CA ALA A 109 5.94 21.35 6.02
C ALA A 109 5.90 22.33 7.19
#